data_AF-A0A9D0YWT9-F1
#
_entry.id   AF-A0A9D0YWT9-F1
#
_cell.length_a   1.000
_cell.length_b   1.000
_cell.length_c   1.000
_cell.angle_alpha   90.00
_cell.angle_beta   90.00
_cell.angle_gamma   90.00
#
_symmetry.space_group_name_H-M   'P 1'
#
loop_
_entity.id
_entity.type
_entity.pdbx_description
1 polymer ?
#
loop_
_entity_poly.entity_id
_entity_poly.type
_entity_poly.pdbx_seq_one_letter_code
_entity_poly.pdbx_strand_id
1 'polypeptide(L)'
;MNQLRSTFPDDIIVLICDGAAWHKSVALKVPAGISILHIPPYTPEMNPIEQIWRELRTQGFRNEVFATLEKVVDRLCETINHLSRYTIMSITQRKWIMDIFI
;
A
#
# COMPACT_ATOMS: atom_id res chain seq x y z
N MET A 1 0.45 -11.24 -9.21
CA MET A 1 0.31 -12.06 -7.98
C MET A 1 1.28 -13.22 -7.92
N ASN A 2 1.53 -13.93 -9.03
CA ASN A 2 2.52 -15.02 -9.06
C ASN A 2 3.93 -14.56 -8.62
N GLN A 3 4.37 -13.36 -9.02
CA GLN A 3 5.65 -12.81 -8.57
C GLN A 3 5.68 -12.60 -7.05
N LEU A 4 4.63 -12.00 -6.45
CA LEU A 4 4.53 -11.84 -4.99
C LEU A 4 4.60 -13.19 -4.26
N ARG A 5 3.88 -14.20 -4.76
CA ARG A 5 3.93 -15.56 -4.21
C ARG A 5 5.32 -16.19 -4.34
N SER A 6 6.01 -15.94 -5.45
CA SER A 6 7.38 -16.43 -5.67
C SER A 6 8.40 -15.75 -4.77
N THR A 7 8.21 -14.47 -4.45
CA THR A 7 9.12 -13.71 -3.59
C THR A 7 8.94 -14.07 -2.12
N PHE A 8 7.72 -14.34 -1.70
CA PHE A 8 7.38 -14.69 -0.31
C PHE A 8 6.67 -16.05 -0.29
N PRO A 9 7.38 -17.17 -0.47
CA PRO A 9 6.78 -18.50 -0.65
C PRO A 9 6.23 -19.11 0.64
N ASP A 10 6.65 -18.64 1.82
CA ASP A 10 6.22 -19.16 3.12
C ASP A 10 5.24 -18.22 3.87
N ASP A 11 5.05 -16.99 3.37
CA ASP A 11 4.23 -15.98 4.05
C ASP A 11 2.76 -16.04 3.62
N ILE A 12 1.87 -15.68 4.54
CA ILE A 12 0.48 -15.37 4.22
C ILE A 12 0.41 -13.88 3.85
N ILE A 13 0.00 -13.59 2.62
CA ILE A 13 -0.10 -12.22 2.12
C ILE A 13 -1.57 -11.79 2.12
N VAL A 14 -1.88 -10.70 2.80
CA VAL A 14 -3.19 -10.03 2.72
C VAL A 14 -3.03 -8.74 1.93
N LEU A 15 -3.70 -8.68 0.78
CA LEU A 15 -3.77 -7.48 -0.07
C LEU A 15 -5.04 -6.71 0.26
N ILE A 16 -4.88 -5.49 0.76
CA ILE A 16 -6.01 -4.60 1.08
C ILE A 16 -6.26 -3.71 -0.14
N CYS A 17 -7.46 -3.80 -0.71
CA CYS A 17 -7.86 -3.05 -1.91
C CYS A 17 -9.10 -2.20 -1.64
N ASP A 18 -9.15 -1.03 -2.29
CA ASP A 18 -10.35 -0.20 -2.32
C ASP A 18 -11.39 -0.72 -3.34
N GLY A 19 -12.49 0.01 -3.45
CA GLY A 19 -13.61 -0.36 -4.32
C GLY A 19 -13.39 -0.13 -5.82
N ALA A 20 -12.21 0.30 -6.29
CA ALA A 20 -11.97 0.63 -7.69
C ALA A 20 -12.28 -0.55 -8.62
N ALA A 21 -12.89 -0.28 -9.78
CA ALA A 21 -13.43 -1.32 -10.66
C ALA A 21 -12.34 -2.31 -11.14
N TRP A 22 -11.11 -1.83 -11.36
CA TRP A 22 -9.98 -2.66 -11.77
C TRP A 22 -9.46 -3.59 -10.67
N HIS A 23 -9.81 -3.40 -9.39
CA HIS A 23 -9.50 -4.35 -8.31
C HIS A 23 -10.45 -5.56 -8.27
N LYS A 24 -11.60 -5.50 -8.96
CA LYS A 24 -12.68 -6.50 -8.88
C LYS A 24 -12.75 -7.45 -10.08
N SER A 25 -11.65 -7.55 -10.85
CA SER A 25 -11.64 -8.40 -12.04
C SER A 25 -11.83 -9.87 -11.67
N VAL A 26 -12.88 -10.49 -12.19
CA VAL A 26 -13.18 -11.92 -12.01
C VAL A 26 -12.15 -12.81 -12.72
N ALA A 27 -11.43 -12.27 -13.71
CA ALA A 27 -10.38 -12.99 -14.42
C ALA A 27 -9.06 -13.09 -13.61
N LEU A 28 -8.95 -12.39 -12.49
CA LEU A 28 -7.74 -12.38 -11.67
C LEU A 28 -7.60 -13.71 -10.92
N LYS A 29 -6.59 -14.51 -11.31
CA LYS A 29 -6.22 -15.72 -10.58
C LYS A 29 -5.37 -15.35 -9.36
N VAL A 30 -5.89 -15.63 -8.17
CA VAL A 30 -5.19 -15.42 -6.90
C VAL A 30 -4.52 -16.72 -6.47
N PRO A 31 -3.17 -16.77 -6.36
CA PRO A 31 -2.45 -17.94 -5.87
C PRO A 31 -2.80 -18.28 -4.42
N ALA A 32 -2.63 -19.55 -4.05
CA ALA A 32 -2.70 -19.97 -2.64
C ALA A 32 -1.73 -19.15 -1.76
N GLY A 33 -2.14 -18.83 -0.54
CA GLY A 33 -1.36 -17.99 0.39
C GLY A 33 -1.43 -16.48 0.11
N ILE A 34 -2.25 -16.04 -0.86
CA ILE A 34 -2.59 -14.63 -1.06
C ILE A 34 -4.11 -14.48 -0.90
N SER A 35 -4.54 -13.54 -0.06
CA SER A 35 -5.95 -13.18 0.13
C SER A 35 -6.15 -11.70 -0.21
N ILE A 36 -7.24 -11.37 -0.91
CA ILE A 36 -7.62 -9.99 -1.21
C ILE A 36 -8.77 -9.59 -0.30
N LEU A 37 -8.56 -8.55 0.53
CA LEU A 37 -9.59 -7.93 1.34
C LEU A 37 -10.01 -6.61 0.71
N HIS A 38 -11.31 -6.44 0.49
CA HIS A 38 -11.87 -5.19 0.03
C HIS A 38 -12.39 -4.37 1.21
N ILE A 39 -11.94 -3.13 1.33
CA ILE A 39 -12.47 -2.20 2.33
C ILE A 39 -13.86 -1.69 1.90
N PRO A 40 -14.69 -1.22 2.86
CA PRO A 40 -15.97 -0.59 2.53
C PRO A 40 -15.83 0.60 1.55
N PRO A 41 -16.88 0.91 0.78
CA PRO A 41 -16.88 2.10 -0.05
C PRO A 41 -16.67 3.38 0.78
N TYR A 42 -15.94 4.35 0.22
CA TYR A 42 -15.73 5.68 0.80
C TYR A 42 -15.04 5.71 2.18
N THR A 43 -14.21 4.71 2.49
CA THR A 43 -13.42 4.66 3.74
C THR A 43 -11.91 4.80 3.50
N PRO A 44 -11.42 5.94 2.97
CA PRO A 44 -9.98 6.14 2.70
C PRO A 44 -9.12 6.01 3.97
N GLU A 45 -9.67 6.29 5.14
CA GLU A 45 -9.01 6.09 6.44
C GLU A 45 -8.65 4.63 6.70
N MET A 46 -9.42 3.68 6.15
CA MET A 46 -9.10 2.26 6.23
C MET A 46 -7.96 1.90 5.27
N ASN A 47 -7.82 2.56 4.12
CA ASN A 47 -6.78 2.22 3.16
C ASN A 47 -5.36 2.63 3.66
N PRO A 48 -4.46 1.68 3.97
CA PRO A 48 -3.12 2.02 4.46
C PRO A 48 -2.31 2.91 3.50
N ILE A 49 -2.49 2.74 2.19
CA ILE A 49 -1.73 3.52 1.21
C ILE A 49 -2.06 5.02 1.27
N GLU A 50 -3.29 5.40 1.61
CA GLU A 50 -3.69 6.81 1.78
C GLU A 50 -2.95 7.48 2.94
N GLN A 51 -2.66 6.72 3.99
CA GLN A 51 -1.87 7.20 5.12
C GLN A 51 -0.39 7.32 4.76
N ILE A 52 0.15 6.35 3.99
CA ILE A 52 1.50 6.47 3.43
C ILE A 52 1.60 7.70 2.54
N TRP A 53 0.62 7.96 1.67
CA TRP A 53 0.59 9.18 0.84
C TRP A 53 0.58 10.46 1.66
N ARG A 54 -0.13 10.49 2.80
CA ARG A 54 -0.11 11.62 3.73
C ARG A 54 1.28 11.85 4.31
N GLU A 55 1.99 10.80 4.72
CA GLU A 55 3.36 10.89 5.21
C GLU A 55 4.31 11.41 4.13
N LEU A 56 4.24 10.85 2.92
CA LEU A 56 5.07 11.28 1.79
C LEU A 56 4.87 12.75 1.44
N ARG A 57 3.62 13.23 1.43
CA ARG A 57 3.33 14.66 1.20
C ARG A 57 3.92 15.55 2.29
N THR A 58 3.84 15.13 3.55
CA THR A 58 4.31 15.90 4.70
C THR A 58 5.84 15.99 4.75
N GLN A 59 6.51 14.88 4.41
CA GLN A 59 7.95 14.72 4.54
C GLN A 59 8.72 15.17 3.29
N GLY A 60 8.18 14.92 2.09
CA GLY A 60 8.95 15.06 0.84
C GLY A 60 8.37 15.98 -0.24
N PHE A 61 7.10 16.40 -0.14
CA PHE A 61 6.45 17.17 -1.21
C PHE A 61 5.74 18.43 -0.67
N ARG A 62 6.52 19.44 -0.31
CA ARG A 62 6.01 20.72 0.21
C ARG A 62 6.01 21.78 -0.89
N ASN A 63 4.86 22.13 -1.47
CA ASN A 63 4.69 23.25 -2.43
C ASN A 63 5.90 23.52 -3.33
N GLU A 64 6.46 22.45 -3.91
CA GLU A 64 7.65 22.48 -4.74
C GLU A 64 7.26 22.29 -6.20
N VAL A 65 7.92 23.02 -7.10
CA VAL A 65 7.75 22.87 -8.55
C VAL A 65 8.93 22.08 -9.09
N PHE A 66 8.63 20.99 -9.79
CA PHE A 66 9.63 20.13 -10.42
C PHE A 66 9.74 20.44 -11.91
N ALA A 67 10.97 20.53 -12.43
CA ALA A 67 11.21 20.86 -13.82
C ALA A 67 10.88 19.71 -14.78
N THR A 68 10.90 18.46 -14.30
CA THR A 68 10.61 17.26 -15.09
C THR A 68 9.92 16.20 -14.23
N LEU A 69 9.32 15.21 -14.88
CA LEU A 69 8.69 14.07 -14.21
C LEU A 69 9.72 13.22 -13.46
N GLU A 70 10.92 13.06 -14.02
CA GLU A 70 12.02 12.30 -13.40
C GLU A 70 12.37 12.87 -12.03
N LYS A 71 12.43 14.20 -11.90
CA LYS A 71 12.67 14.84 -10.60
C LYS A 71 11.57 14.59 -9.58
N VAL A 72 10.32 14.43 -10.01
CA VAL A 72 9.20 14.04 -9.14
C VAL A 72 9.39 12.61 -8.65
N VAL A 73 9.77 11.69 -9.56
CA VAL A 73 10.03 10.29 -9.23
C VAL A 73 11.23 10.16 -8.30
N ASP A 74 12.32 10.87 -8.56
CA ASP A 74 13.52 10.86 -7.71
C ASP A 74 13.18 11.32 -6.28
N ARG A 75 12.44 12.43 -6.16
CA ARG A 75 11.98 12.91 -4.85
C ARG A 75 11.06 11.88 -4.17
N LEU A 76 10.18 11.21 -4.93
CA LEU A 76 9.30 10.18 -4.39
C LEU A 76 10.10 9.01 -3.82
N CYS A 77 11.06 8.49 -4.59
CA CYS A 77 11.95 7.40 -4.18
C CYS A 77 12.77 7.78 -2.95
N GLU A 78 13.37 8.97 -2.95
CA GLU A 78 14.09 9.50 -1.79
C GLU A 78 13.20 9.53 -0.55
N THR A 79 12.00 10.10 -0.67
CA THR A 79 11.08 10.23 0.48
C THR A 79 10.61 8.88 1.00
N ILE A 80 10.28 7.93 0.11
CA ILE A 80 9.88 6.57 0.49
C ILE A 80 11.00 5.87 1.26
N ASN A 81 12.25 5.99 0.79
CA ASN A 81 13.41 5.36 1.43
C ASN A 81 13.73 5.95 2.81
N HIS A 82 13.29 7.18 3.10
CA HIS A 82 13.42 7.81 4.41
C HIS A 82 12.26 7.50 5.37
N LEU A 83 11.16 6.88 4.90
CA LEU A 83 10.07 6.48 5.80
C LEU A 83 10.56 5.44 6.80
N SER A 84 10.40 5.76 8.08
CA SER A 84 10.84 4.85 9.14
C SER A 84 10.01 3.57 9.16
N ARG A 85 10.65 2.44 9.49
CA ARG A 85 9.94 1.16 9.71
C ARG A 85 8.82 1.29 10.73
N TYR A 86 9.01 2.09 11.78
CA TYR A 86 8.00 2.33 12.81
C TYR A 86 6.76 3.04 12.25
N THR A 87 6.93 4.01 11.35
CA THR A 87 5.83 4.70 10.66
C THR A 87 5.06 3.73 9.76
N ILE A 88 5.76 2.89 9.01
CA ILE A 88 5.11 1.89 8.14
C ILE A 88 4.32 0.89 8.99
N MET A 89 4.93 0.36 10.06
CA MET A 89 4.29 -0.57 10.97
C MET A 89 3.06 0.03 11.67
N SER A 90 3.11 1.28 12.13
CA SER A 90 1.95 1.90 12.78
C SER A 90 0.75 2.06 11.85
N ILE A 91 0.98 2.18 10.54
CA ILE A 91 -0.04 2.27 9.51
C ILE A 91 -0.60 0.89 9.12
N THR A 92 0.28 -0.12 9.01
CA THR A 92 -0.08 -1.47 8.51
C THR A 92 -0.45 -2.47 9.60
N GLN A 93 -0.09 -2.23 10.86
CA GLN A 93 -0.43 -3.10 12.01
C GLN A 93 -1.59 -2.55 12.85
N ARG A 94 -2.52 -1.83 12.21
CA ARG A 94 -3.75 -1.37 12.88
C ARG A 94 -4.55 -2.60 13.32
N LYS A 95 -5.21 -2.50 14.47
CA LYS A 95 -5.91 -3.63 15.11
C LYS A 95 -6.79 -4.43 14.13
N TRP A 96 -7.63 -3.75 13.35
CA TRP A 96 -8.53 -4.41 12.40
C TRP A 96 -7.81 -5.19 11.28
N ILE A 97 -6.57 -4.83 10.93
CA ILE A 97 -5.73 -5.58 9.98
C ILE A 97 -5.15 -6.81 10.66
N MET A 98 -4.68 -6.65 11.90
CA MET A 98 -4.09 -7.75 12.67
C MET A 98 -5.12 -8.82 13.04
N ASP A 99 -6.35 -8.41 13.32
CA ASP A 99 -7.47 -9.30 13.60
C ASP A 99 -7.84 -10.20 12.39
N ILE A 100 -7.29 -9.97 11.18
CA ILE A 100 -7.45 -10.86 10.01
C ILE A 100 -6.60 -12.14 10.15
N PHE A 101 -5.50 -12.07 10.90
CA PHE A 101 -4.52 -13.15 11.05
C PHE A 101 -4.74 -14.00 12.32
N ILE A 102 -5.71 -13.63 13.17
CA ILE A 102 -6.06 -14.30 14.43
C ILE A 102 -7.36 -15.09 14.23
#